data_AF-A0A0D8FU34-F1
#
_entry.id   AF-A0A0D8FU34-F1
#
_cell.length_a   1.000
_cell.length_b   1.000
_cell.length_c   1.000
_cell.angle_alpha   90.00
_cell.angle_beta   90.00
_cell.angle_gamma   90.00
#
_symmetry.space_group_name_H-M   'P 1'
#
loop_
_entity.id
_entity.type
_entity.pdbx_description
1 polymer ?
#
loop_
_entity_poly.entity_id
_entity_poly.type
_entity_poly.pdbx_seq_one_letter_code
_entity_poly.pdbx_strand_id
1 'polypeptide(L)'
;MNLFGARVLIVGMGVSGHGVAEALRSCGVRLSLAEDVEELRLEAIQSAYFESTGTIAELIDSPWDLVVVSPGISPLRLGREPQAGSVIGELELGWLLADAPVSAITGTNGKTTVATLTSLMLGETAVLCGNAGVSFAAVAQSSASRYVVEASSFQLTWAPTFSPASATWTNFTPDHLDWHGSLGEYRRAKAKLFAQLAPGSTAILNADDPVVLSTPLPEGVRRVTFSIEGEADYMLRNGSLLGPCEVELMPVASLGRSGPIAVANALAAWATADVAGVELDRVRATLVEFTGLEHRQEQVGEINGIVYVNDSKATTPVAAAAGIMSFDHVILIAGGRGKGLSFEPMAAVANRVRCVVAIGECGPEVAALFRSHNVPVKLANSMREAVALASAEARSGDVVLLGPGAASFDWYRSYAHRGSDFKALVRERLAGAAHQTREGSTDVSSAQDHESDTGREQRSRRRREGQ
;
A
#
# COMPACT_ATOMS: atom_id res chain seq x y z
N MET A 1 5.06 1.96 32.18
CA MET A 1 4.55 3.29 32.56
C MET A 1 3.39 3.09 33.54
N ASN A 2 3.39 3.71 34.73
CA ASN A 2 2.22 3.66 35.62
C ASN A 2 1.30 4.84 35.28
N LEU A 3 0.14 4.54 34.71
CA LEU A 3 -0.85 5.54 34.27
C LEU A 3 -2.09 5.61 35.17
N PHE A 4 -2.13 4.87 36.28
CA PHE A 4 -3.33 4.81 37.10
C PHE A 4 -3.72 6.20 37.64
N GLY A 5 -4.95 6.64 37.35
CA GLY A 5 -5.48 7.96 37.72
C GLY A 5 -5.00 9.14 36.86
N ALA A 6 -4.09 8.91 35.90
CA ALA A 6 -3.58 9.95 35.02
C ALA A 6 -4.67 10.51 34.10
N ARG A 7 -4.61 11.83 33.85
CA ARG A 7 -5.46 12.55 32.90
C ARG A 7 -4.82 12.49 31.52
N VAL A 8 -5.46 11.79 30.60
CA VAL A 8 -4.95 11.57 29.25
C VAL A 8 -5.87 12.22 28.23
N LEU A 9 -5.33 13.10 27.41
CA LEU A 9 -6.04 13.68 26.27
C LEU A 9 -5.68 12.91 24.99
N ILE A 10 -6.69 12.38 24.30
CA ILE A 10 -6.56 11.87 22.93
C ILE A 10 -6.90 13.01 21.97
N VAL A 11 -6.02 13.30 21.01
CA VAL A 11 -6.25 14.32 19.98
C VAL A 11 -6.50 13.62 18.64
N GLY A 12 -7.75 13.65 18.18
CA GLY A 12 -8.23 12.98 16.97
C GLY A 12 -8.73 11.55 17.21
N MET A 13 -9.94 11.24 16.71
CA MET A 13 -10.65 9.96 16.96
C MET A 13 -10.65 9.00 15.77
N GLY A 14 -9.64 9.07 14.89
CA GLY A 14 -9.50 8.09 13.80
C GLY A 14 -9.23 6.66 14.29
N VAL A 15 -8.76 5.79 13.40
CA VAL A 15 -8.36 4.41 13.77
C VAL A 15 -7.33 4.40 14.90
N SER A 16 -6.35 5.30 14.86
CA SER A 16 -5.34 5.46 15.91
C SER A 16 -5.96 5.90 17.24
N GLY A 17 -6.85 6.90 17.25
CA GLY A 17 -7.50 7.37 18.48
C GLY A 17 -8.35 6.31 19.16
N HIS A 18 -9.09 5.51 18.37
CA HIS A 18 -9.81 4.34 18.88
C HIS A 18 -8.88 3.31 19.50
N GLY A 19 -7.76 2.98 18.83
CA GLY A 19 -6.79 2.01 19.36
C GLY A 19 -6.11 2.49 20.65
N VAL A 20 -5.84 3.79 20.79
CA VAL A 20 -5.34 4.39 22.04
C VAL A 20 -6.37 4.27 23.16
N ALA A 21 -7.63 4.61 22.89
CA ALA A 21 -8.70 4.52 23.89
C ALA A 21 -8.92 3.07 24.36
N GLU A 22 -8.86 2.11 23.43
CA GLU A 22 -8.96 0.68 23.73
C GLU A 22 -7.79 0.19 24.58
N ALA A 23 -6.55 0.52 24.19
CA ALA A 23 -5.33 0.12 24.92
C ALA A 23 -5.30 0.65 26.35
N LEU A 24 -5.83 1.86 26.57
CA LEU A 24 -5.81 2.51 27.87
C LEU A 24 -7.02 2.17 28.76
N ARG A 25 -8.05 1.50 28.21
CA ARG A 25 -9.30 1.20 28.90
C ARG A 25 -9.09 0.52 30.26
N SER A 26 -8.18 -0.45 30.30
CA SER A 26 -7.89 -1.26 31.50
C SER A 26 -6.83 -0.64 32.41
N CYS A 27 -6.25 0.51 32.05
CA CYS A 27 -5.16 1.15 32.77
C CYS A 27 -5.61 2.05 33.93
N GLY A 28 -6.93 2.22 34.12
CA GLY A 28 -7.49 3.08 35.17
C GLY A 28 -7.17 4.57 34.96
N VAL A 29 -7.03 5.00 33.71
CA VAL A 29 -6.82 6.39 33.32
C VAL A 29 -8.14 7.15 33.21
N ARG A 30 -8.04 8.48 33.24
CA ARG A 30 -9.13 9.41 32.95
C ARG A 30 -8.95 9.96 31.54
N LEU A 31 -9.71 9.43 30.58
CA LEU A 31 -9.57 9.80 29.18
C LEU A 31 -10.43 11.01 28.84
N SER A 32 -9.89 11.89 28.02
CA SER A 32 -10.61 12.98 27.34
C SER A 32 -10.33 12.94 25.85
N LEU A 33 -11.25 13.47 25.03
CA LEU A 33 -11.11 13.50 23.57
C LEU A 33 -11.20 14.94 23.03
N ALA A 34 -10.20 15.32 22.22
CA ALA A 34 -10.19 16.53 21.42
C ALA A 34 -10.35 16.22 19.92
N GLU A 35 -11.36 16.80 19.26
CA GLU A 35 -11.65 16.59 17.83
C GLU A 35 -12.32 17.82 17.20
N ASP A 36 -11.92 18.22 15.98
CA ASP A 36 -12.45 19.43 15.31
C ASP A 36 -13.44 19.12 14.16
N VAL A 37 -13.76 17.85 13.90
CA VAL A 37 -14.63 17.47 12.77
C VAL A 37 -16.11 17.48 13.20
N GLU A 38 -16.92 18.36 12.57
CA GLU A 38 -18.36 18.53 12.82
C GLU A 38 -19.21 17.26 12.62
N GLU A 39 -18.72 16.28 11.84
CA GLU A 39 -19.48 15.09 11.42
C GLU A 39 -19.37 13.88 12.36
N LEU A 40 -18.46 13.93 13.34
CA LEU A 40 -18.48 12.91 14.39
C LEU A 40 -19.64 13.23 15.31
N ARG A 41 -20.72 12.43 15.19
CA ARG A 41 -21.69 12.24 16.27
C ARG A 41 -20.94 11.78 17.50
N LEU A 42 -20.42 12.75 18.25
CA LEU A 42 -19.79 12.57 19.56
C LEU A 42 -20.70 11.72 20.44
N GLU A 43 -22.02 11.83 20.29
CA GLU A 43 -23.07 11.03 20.92
C GLU A 43 -22.88 9.50 20.80
N ALA A 44 -22.32 8.98 19.69
CA ALA A 44 -22.08 7.54 19.51
C ALA A 44 -20.78 7.05 20.17
N ILE A 45 -19.83 7.95 20.39
CA ILE A 45 -18.55 7.69 21.08
C ILE A 45 -18.64 8.04 22.58
N GLN A 46 -19.65 8.83 22.97
CA GLN A 46 -19.68 9.57 24.23
C GLN A 46 -19.97 8.81 25.52
N SER A 47 -20.40 7.53 25.54
CA SER A 47 -21.05 7.05 26.78
C SER A 47 -20.28 6.09 27.70
N ALA A 48 -19.01 5.75 27.43
CA ALA A 48 -18.29 4.81 28.32
C ALA A 48 -16.81 5.11 28.60
N TYR A 49 -16.10 5.79 27.70
CA TYR A 49 -14.63 5.86 27.77
C TYR A 49 -14.09 7.21 28.21
N PHE A 50 -14.80 8.30 27.88
CA PHE A 50 -14.28 9.66 28.03
C PHE A 50 -15.00 10.42 29.12
N GLU A 51 -14.26 11.03 30.04
CA GLU A 51 -14.78 11.95 31.06
C GLU A 51 -15.19 13.30 30.45
N SER A 52 -14.49 13.72 29.38
CA SER A 52 -14.82 14.95 28.65
C SER A 52 -14.46 14.87 27.18
N THR A 53 -15.23 15.58 26.36
CA THR A 53 -15.02 15.72 24.92
C THR A 53 -15.11 17.19 24.52
N GLY A 54 -14.30 17.64 23.58
CA GLY A 54 -14.31 19.03 23.08
C GLY A 54 -13.48 19.17 21.81
N THR A 55 -13.33 20.41 21.34
CA THR A 55 -12.44 20.73 20.22
C THR A 55 -10.98 20.71 20.66
N ILE A 56 -10.05 20.67 19.69
CA ILE A 56 -8.62 20.80 19.99
C ILE A 56 -8.36 22.14 20.68
N ALA A 57 -8.93 23.23 20.16
CA ALA A 57 -8.72 24.57 20.71
C ALA A 57 -9.17 24.71 22.18
N GLU A 58 -10.24 24.02 22.58
CA GLU A 58 -10.78 24.09 23.95
C GLU A 58 -9.95 23.31 24.96
N LEU A 59 -9.43 22.14 24.57
CA LEU A 59 -8.83 21.20 25.52
C LEU A 59 -7.30 21.26 25.58
N ILE A 60 -6.64 21.78 24.53
CA ILE A 60 -5.17 21.70 24.41
C ILE A 60 -4.40 22.49 25.48
N ASP A 61 -5.01 23.55 26.01
CA ASP A 61 -4.42 24.42 27.05
C ASP A 61 -4.71 23.93 28.48
N SER A 62 -5.51 22.88 28.65
CA SER A 62 -5.72 22.28 29.96
C SER A 62 -4.48 21.50 30.41
N PRO A 63 -4.20 21.39 31.72
CA PRO A 63 -3.10 20.57 32.21
C PRO A 63 -3.43 19.07 32.07
N TRP A 64 -2.59 18.35 31.34
CA TRP A 64 -2.69 16.90 31.12
C TRP A 64 -1.44 16.18 31.64
N ASP A 65 -1.61 14.93 32.07
CA ASP A 65 -0.46 14.08 32.40
C ASP A 65 0.18 13.52 31.11
N LEU A 66 -0.68 13.19 30.14
CA LEU A 66 -0.29 12.67 28.83
C LEU A 66 -1.22 13.20 27.73
N VAL A 67 -0.65 13.59 26.60
CA VAL A 67 -1.39 13.87 25.37
C VAL A 67 -0.95 12.89 24.29
N VAL A 68 -1.92 12.19 23.69
CA VAL A 68 -1.69 11.24 22.59
C VAL A 68 -2.28 11.79 21.30
N VAL A 69 -1.40 12.15 20.37
CA VAL A 69 -1.74 12.83 19.12
C VAL A 69 -1.90 11.82 17.99
N SER A 70 -3.06 11.86 17.31
CA SER A 70 -3.28 11.08 16.10
C SER A 70 -2.34 11.52 14.96
N PRO A 71 -1.82 10.59 14.13
CA PRO A 71 -0.87 10.93 13.07
C PRO A 71 -1.38 11.97 12.05
N GLY A 72 -2.70 12.02 11.83
CA GLY A 72 -3.31 13.00 10.93
C GLY A 72 -3.25 14.45 11.44
N ILE A 73 -2.92 14.67 12.70
CA ILE A 73 -2.77 15.99 13.31
C ILE A 73 -1.30 16.40 13.24
N SER A 74 -1.00 17.40 12.39
CA SER A 74 0.35 17.95 12.27
C SER A 74 0.68 18.89 13.42
N PRO A 75 1.97 19.07 13.77
CA PRO A 75 2.39 20.13 14.69
C PRO A 75 1.89 21.52 14.26
N LEU A 76 1.85 21.78 12.95
CA LEU A 76 1.30 23.01 12.38
C LEU A 76 -0.19 23.19 12.68
N ARG A 77 -0.97 22.10 12.61
CA ARG A 77 -2.40 22.12 12.94
C ARG A 77 -2.65 22.32 14.43
N LEU A 78 -1.83 21.74 15.30
CA LEU A 78 -1.89 22.03 16.74
C LEU A 78 -1.58 23.50 17.02
N GLY A 79 -0.67 24.11 16.26
CA GLY A 79 -0.31 25.53 16.33
C GLY A 79 0.47 25.92 17.59
N ARG A 80 0.47 25.07 18.62
CA ARG A 80 1.17 25.23 19.90
C ARG A 80 1.39 23.87 20.55
N GLU A 81 2.34 23.84 21.48
CA GLU A 81 2.61 22.64 22.26
C GLU A 81 1.54 22.45 23.34
N PRO A 82 0.95 21.24 23.49
CA PRO A 82 0.00 20.95 24.56
C PRO A 82 0.59 21.15 25.94
N GLN A 83 -0.20 21.64 26.90
CA GLN A 83 0.22 21.72 28.30
C GLN A 83 0.18 20.33 28.96
N ALA A 84 1.23 19.53 28.75
CA ALA A 84 1.27 18.14 29.20
C ALA A 84 2.60 17.73 29.82
N GLY A 85 2.55 16.74 30.72
CA GLY A 85 3.77 16.07 31.21
C GLY A 85 4.52 15.32 30.09
N SER A 86 3.78 14.81 29.10
CA SER A 86 4.34 14.21 27.89
C SER A 86 3.39 14.33 26.71
N VAL A 87 3.94 14.52 25.51
CA VAL A 87 3.19 14.57 24.24
C VAL A 87 3.77 13.51 23.32
N ILE A 88 2.96 12.50 23.00
CA ILE A 88 3.37 11.36 22.18
C ILE A 88 2.30 11.04 21.13
N GLY A 89 2.59 10.10 20.24
CA GLY A 89 1.65 9.55 19.28
C GLY A 89 1.23 8.14 19.62
N GLU A 90 0.27 7.62 18.86
CA GLU A 90 -0.21 6.25 19.00
C GLU A 90 0.89 5.19 18.80
N LEU A 91 1.84 5.43 17.87
CA LEU A 91 2.99 4.56 17.65
C LEU A 91 3.88 4.43 18.91
N GLU A 92 4.16 5.56 19.56
CA GLU A 92 4.94 5.60 20.80
C GLU A 92 4.20 4.89 21.92
N LEU A 93 2.89 5.11 22.06
CA LEU A 93 2.11 4.43 23.08
C LEU A 93 2.14 2.92 22.89
N GLY A 94 1.94 2.43 21.65
CA GLY A 94 2.07 1.01 21.33
C GLY A 94 3.45 0.48 21.68
N TRP A 95 4.51 1.23 21.39
CA TRP A 95 5.88 0.87 21.77
C TRP A 95 6.09 0.73 23.27
N LEU A 96 5.59 1.68 24.05
CA LEU A 96 5.70 1.68 25.50
C LEU A 96 4.87 0.57 26.18
N LEU A 97 3.90 0.01 25.47
CA LEU A 97 3.05 -1.09 25.92
C LEU A 97 3.51 -2.47 25.41
N ALA A 98 4.30 -2.50 24.32
CA ALA A 98 4.70 -3.73 23.64
C ALA A 98 5.54 -4.65 24.54
N ASP A 99 5.16 -5.93 24.55
CA ASP A 99 5.81 -6.99 25.32
C ASP A 99 6.63 -7.97 24.46
N ALA A 100 6.60 -7.80 23.13
CA ALA A 100 7.32 -8.60 22.16
C ALA A 100 8.23 -7.75 21.26
N PRO A 101 9.27 -8.35 20.63
CA PRO A 101 10.16 -7.64 19.73
C PRO A 101 9.41 -6.94 18.58
N VAL A 102 9.90 -5.78 18.17
CA VAL A 102 9.33 -4.99 17.07
C VAL A 102 10.30 -4.95 15.89
N SER A 103 9.77 -5.23 14.69
CA SER A 103 10.43 -4.98 13.41
C SER A 103 9.68 -3.87 12.68
N ALA A 104 10.30 -2.70 12.51
CA ALA A 104 9.66 -1.52 11.97
C ALA A 104 10.10 -1.22 10.54
N ILE A 105 9.17 -0.78 9.68
CA ILE A 105 9.42 -0.47 8.28
C ILE A 105 8.93 0.94 7.96
N THR A 106 9.80 1.80 7.43
CA THR A 106 9.44 3.10 6.86
C THR A 106 10.00 3.30 5.45
N GLY A 107 9.64 4.43 4.84
CA GLY A 107 10.03 4.85 3.50
C GLY A 107 8.94 5.66 2.80
N THR A 108 9.21 6.21 1.62
CA THR A 108 8.16 6.86 0.83
C THR A 108 7.26 5.79 0.20
N ASN A 109 7.86 4.83 -0.50
CA ASN A 109 7.17 3.75 -1.21
C ASN A 109 7.57 2.36 -0.71
N GLY A 110 6.76 1.33 -0.98
CA GLY A 110 7.09 -0.07 -0.68
C GLY A 110 6.84 -0.53 0.77
N LYS A 111 6.65 0.41 1.72
CA LYS A 111 6.41 0.12 3.15
C LYS A 111 5.42 -1.01 3.41
N THR A 112 4.19 -0.88 2.89
CA THR A 112 3.13 -1.87 3.13
C THR A 112 3.48 -3.24 2.54
N THR A 113 4.09 -3.26 1.37
CA THR A 113 4.53 -4.51 0.73
C THR A 113 5.59 -5.21 1.56
N VAL A 114 6.64 -4.47 1.98
CA VAL A 114 7.72 -5.01 2.81
C VAL A 114 7.18 -5.47 4.16
N ALA A 115 6.37 -4.66 4.85
CA ALA A 115 5.78 -5.02 6.13
C ALA A 115 4.87 -6.25 6.02
N THR A 116 4.10 -6.38 4.93
CA THR A 116 3.26 -7.57 4.72
C THR A 116 4.10 -8.81 4.44
N LEU A 117 5.07 -8.72 3.53
CA LEU A 117 5.98 -9.83 3.23
C LEU A 117 6.70 -10.30 4.49
N THR A 118 7.26 -9.38 5.28
CA THR A 118 7.91 -9.69 6.56
C THR A 118 6.95 -10.39 7.52
N SER A 119 5.71 -9.91 7.64
CA SER A 119 4.69 -10.56 8.48
C SER A 119 4.36 -11.98 8.02
N LEU A 120 4.20 -12.20 6.70
CA LEU A 120 3.93 -13.52 6.13
C LEU A 120 5.10 -14.49 6.36
N MET A 121 6.33 -14.01 6.22
CA MET A 121 7.55 -14.78 6.48
C MET A 121 7.67 -15.18 7.96
N LEU A 122 7.30 -14.29 8.88
CA LEU A 122 7.31 -14.56 10.32
C LEU A 122 6.19 -15.53 10.74
N GLY A 123 5.06 -15.52 10.03
CA GLY A 123 3.94 -16.43 10.25
C GLY A 123 2.87 -15.91 11.22
N GLU A 124 1.94 -16.79 11.59
CA GLU A 124 0.66 -16.44 12.23
C GLU A 124 0.78 -15.76 13.60
N THR A 125 1.88 -15.97 14.33
CA THR A 125 2.10 -15.34 15.64
C THR A 125 2.69 -13.94 15.54
N ALA A 126 3.08 -13.50 14.34
CA ALA A 126 3.49 -12.12 14.10
C ALA A 126 2.29 -11.26 13.69
N VAL A 127 2.22 -10.06 14.25
CA VAL A 127 1.10 -9.14 14.00
C VAL A 127 1.59 -7.93 13.20
N LEU A 128 1.03 -7.74 12.01
CA LEU A 128 1.20 -6.52 11.20
C LEU A 128 0.32 -5.39 11.76
N CYS A 129 0.96 -4.29 12.16
CA CYS A 129 0.28 -3.15 12.76
C CYS A 129 0.93 -1.79 12.41
N GLY A 130 0.37 -0.72 12.95
CA GLY A 130 0.83 0.66 12.72
C GLY A 130 0.04 1.35 11.62
N ASN A 131 0.72 1.90 10.61
CA ASN A 131 0.09 2.57 9.46
C ASN A 131 -0.67 1.60 8.53
N ALA A 132 -0.39 0.31 8.62
CA ALA A 132 -1.12 -0.75 7.93
C ALA A 132 -1.61 -1.79 8.94
N GLY A 133 -2.64 -2.52 8.53
CA GLY A 133 -3.32 -3.48 9.42
C GLY A 133 -4.10 -2.76 10.50
N VAL A 134 -3.80 -3.10 11.75
CA VAL A 134 -4.46 -2.58 12.96
C VAL A 134 -3.59 -1.54 13.66
N SER A 135 -4.19 -0.73 14.54
CA SER A 135 -3.44 0.17 15.43
C SER A 135 -2.42 -0.64 16.25
N PHE A 136 -1.20 -0.12 16.37
CA PHE A 136 -0.17 -0.76 17.19
C PHE A 136 -0.54 -0.70 18.67
N ALA A 137 -1.04 0.44 19.16
CA ALA A 137 -1.50 0.57 20.55
C ALA A 137 -2.57 -0.47 20.90
N ALA A 138 -3.52 -0.72 19.99
CA ALA A 138 -4.60 -1.69 20.20
C ALA A 138 -4.10 -3.14 20.37
N VAL A 139 -2.97 -3.51 19.77
CA VAL A 139 -2.45 -4.88 19.79
C VAL A 139 -1.16 -5.06 20.58
N ALA A 140 -0.60 -3.98 21.13
CA ALA A 140 0.69 -4.00 21.81
C ALA A 140 0.75 -4.96 23.02
N GLN A 141 -0.39 -5.36 23.58
CA GLN A 141 -0.48 -6.32 24.69
C GLN A 141 -1.21 -7.61 24.29
N SER A 142 -1.18 -7.96 23.01
CA SER A 142 -1.72 -9.21 22.50
C SER A 142 -0.74 -10.37 22.73
N SER A 143 -1.14 -11.61 22.45
CA SER A 143 -0.27 -12.78 22.53
C SER A 143 0.70 -12.90 21.33
N ALA A 144 1.08 -11.80 20.69
CA ALA A 144 1.95 -11.80 19.52
C ALA A 144 3.38 -12.21 19.92
N SER A 145 4.03 -13.03 19.09
CA SER A 145 5.45 -13.35 19.29
C SER A 145 6.37 -12.25 18.77
N ARG A 146 5.86 -11.38 17.89
CA ARG A 146 6.57 -10.26 17.27
C ARG A 146 5.58 -9.29 16.64
N TYR A 147 5.92 -8.01 16.65
CA TYR A 147 5.18 -6.97 15.93
C TYR A 147 5.93 -6.55 14.68
N VAL A 148 5.23 -6.50 13.54
CA VAL A 148 5.73 -5.91 12.30
C VAL A 148 5.03 -4.58 12.12
N VAL A 149 5.76 -3.49 12.34
CA VAL A 149 5.17 -2.14 12.39
C VAL A 149 5.46 -1.39 11.10
N GLU A 150 4.42 -1.09 10.32
CA GLU A 150 4.55 -0.09 9.26
C GLU A 150 4.52 1.31 9.90
N ALA A 151 5.64 2.04 9.85
CA ALA A 151 5.76 3.37 10.45
C ALA A 151 5.70 4.48 9.38
N SER A 152 4.67 5.32 9.45
CA SER A 152 4.60 6.55 8.63
C SER A 152 5.53 7.64 9.18
N SER A 153 5.87 8.64 8.35
CA SER A 153 6.61 9.81 8.84
C SER A 153 5.80 10.61 9.87
N PHE A 154 4.47 10.62 9.74
CA PHE A 154 3.58 11.28 10.70
C PHE A 154 3.64 10.64 12.08
N GLN A 155 3.62 9.31 12.14
CA GLN A 155 3.76 8.58 13.40
C GLN A 155 5.14 8.78 14.02
N LEU A 156 6.21 8.70 13.22
CA LEU A 156 7.59 8.89 13.71
C LEU A 156 7.83 10.32 14.24
N THR A 157 7.11 11.33 13.74
CA THR A 157 7.16 12.69 14.32
C THR A 157 6.80 12.68 15.81
N TRP A 158 5.79 11.90 16.18
CA TRP A 158 5.23 11.80 17.53
C TRP A 158 5.79 10.63 18.35
N ALA A 159 6.88 10.00 17.90
CA ALA A 159 7.48 8.84 18.56
C ALA A 159 8.91 9.15 19.03
N PRO A 160 9.09 9.77 20.20
CA PRO A 160 10.41 10.20 20.67
C PRO A 160 11.32 9.08 21.17
N THR A 161 10.81 7.91 21.56
CA THR A 161 11.63 6.81 22.12
C THR A 161 11.43 5.45 21.43
N PHE A 162 10.64 5.39 20.37
CA PHE A 162 10.47 4.22 19.52
C PHE A 162 11.78 3.64 18.99
N SER A 163 12.20 2.52 19.60
CA SER A 163 13.49 1.85 19.35
C SER A 163 13.30 0.36 19.02
N PRO A 164 12.84 0.03 17.80
CA PRO A 164 12.57 -1.36 17.42
C PRO A 164 13.86 -2.20 17.36
N ALA A 165 13.71 -3.53 17.49
CA ALA A 165 14.84 -4.46 17.41
C ALA A 165 15.47 -4.48 16.00
N SER A 166 14.64 -4.27 14.97
CA SER A 166 15.11 -4.04 13.60
C SER A 166 14.31 -2.92 12.94
N ALA A 167 14.99 -2.06 12.18
CA ALA A 167 14.36 -0.98 11.43
C ALA A 167 14.79 -1.01 9.96
N THR A 168 13.82 -0.97 9.06
CA THR A 168 14.03 -0.97 7.61
C THR A 168 13.56 0.36 7.03
N TRP A 169 14.43 1.01 6.25
CA TRP A 169 14.06 2.21 5.49
C TRP A 169 14.19 1.92 4.00
N THR A 170 13.04 1.82 3.31
CA THR A 170 12.97 1.34 1.93
C THR A 170 13.46 2.32 0.87
N ASN A 171 13.13 3.60 0.99
CA ASN A 171 13.52 4.69 0.09
C ASN A 171 13.07 6.05 0.64
N PHE A 172 13.57 7.12 0.03
CA PHE A 172 13.23 8.50 0.33
C PHE A 172 13.08 9.33 -0.95
N THR A 173 11.85 9.64 -1.30
CA THR A 173 11.50 10.63 -2.33
C THR A 173 10.56 11.70 -1.75
N PRO A 174 10.56 12.94 -2.26
CA PRO A 174 9.69 14.01 -1.76
C PRO A 174 8.22 13.59 -1.69
N ASP A 175 7.59 13.82 -0.53
CA ASP A 175 6.17 13.56 -0.28
C ASP A 175 5.71 14.38 0.96
N HIS A 176 4.39 14.54 1.13
CA HIS A 176 3.76 15.08 2.34
C HIS A 176 4.28 16.44 2.86
N LEU A 177 4.69 17.34 1.96
CA LEU A 177 5.24 18.65 2.32
C LEU A 177 4.19 19.58 2.94
N ASP A 178 2.93 19.39 2.61
CA ASP A 178 1.76 20.03 3.22
C ASP A 178 1.67 19.75 4.72
N TRP A 179 2.07 18.55 5.15
CA TRP A 179 2.04 18.14 6.55
C TRP A 179 3.34 18.50 7.28
N HIS A 180 4.50 18.22 6.65
CA HIS A 180 5.83 18.40 7.26
C HIS A 180 6.39 19.82 7.12
N GLY A 181 5.81 20.66 6.25
CA GLY A 181 6.28 22.01 5.92
C GLY A 181 7.50 22.07 5.01
N SER A 182 8.42 21.08 5.08
CA SER A 182 9.57 21.01 4.17
C SER A 182 10.07 19.58 3.95
N LEU A 183 10.84 19.39 2.87
CA LEU A 183 11.51 18.11 2.57
C LEU A 183 12.52 17.74 3.68
N GLY A 184 13.14 18.74 4.30
CA GLY A 184 14.08 18.54 5.40
C GLY A 184 13.39 18.00 6.66
N GLU A 185 12.21 18.52 7.01
CA GLU A 185 11.41 17.99 8.12
C GLU A 185 10.89 16.58 7.84
N TYR A 186 10.41 16.32 6.61
CA TYR A 186 10.00 14.99 6.19
C TYR A 186 11.15 13.97 6.30
N ARG A 187 12.37 14.36 5.91
CA ARG A 187 13.58 13.55 6.10
C ARG A 187 13.86 13.31 7.59
N ARG A 188 13.86 14.36 8.41
CA ARG A 188 14.10 14.26 9.85
C ARG A 188 13.10 13.31 10.51
N ALA A 189 11.82 13.42 10.18
CA ALA A 189 10.78 12.56 10.71
C ALA A 189 11.05 11.08 10.45
N LYS A 190 11.46 10.70 9.22
CA LYS A 190 11.83 9.30 8.94
C LYS A 190 13.15 8.87 9.58
N ALA A 191 14.15 9.76 9.60
CA ALA A 191 15.46 9.47 10.18
C ALA A 191 15.40 9.20 11.69
N LYS A 192 14.37 9.67 12.39
CA LYS A 192 14.09 9.31 13.80
C LYS A 192 14.06 7.80 14.01
N LEU A 193 13.56 7.02 13.04
CA LEU A 193 13.52 5.56 13.13
C LEU A 193 14.90 4.95 13.36
N PHE A 194 15.94 5.48 12.72
CA PHE A 194 17.32 5.01 12.90
C PHE A 194 18.02 5.69 14.07
N ALA A 195 17.74 6.98 14.30
CA ALA A 195 18.40 7.75 15.34
C ALA A 195 18.10 7.24 16.77
N GLN A 196 16.98 6.55 16.98
CA GLN A 196 16.55 6.03 18.28
C GLN A 196 16.98 4.58 18.53
N LEU A 197 17.60 3.91 17.56
CA LEU A 197 18.01 2.52 17.67
C LEU A 197 19.02 2.31 18.80
N ALA A 198 18.74 1.34 19.67
CA ALA A 198 19.63 0.96 20.76
C ALA A 198 20.80 0.07 20.26
N PRO A 199 21.94 0.02 20.97
CA PRO A 199 23.01 -0.93 20.67
C PRO A 199 22.50 -2.37 20.58
N GLY A 200 22.98 -3.13 19.60
CA GLY A 200 22.53 -4.51 19.34
C GLY A 200 21.30 -4.63 18.43
N SER A 201 20.60 -3.53 18.15
CA SER A 201 19.57 -3.49 17.10
C SER A 201 20.18 -3.48 15.69
N THR A 202 19.34 -3.70 14.68
CA THR A 202 19.77 -3.71 13.27
C THR A 202 19.04 -2.67 12.43
N ALA A 203 19.80 -1.83 11.73
CA ALA A 203 19.30 -0.95 10.69
C ALA A 203 19.49 -1.58 9.32
N ILE A 204 18.42 -1.64 8.52
CA ILE A 204 18.38 -2.19 7.16
C ILE A 204 18.14 -1.04 6.18
N LEU A 205 19.13 -0.77 5.33
CA LEU A 205 19.20 0.42 4.49
C LEU A 205 19.16 0.04 3.00
N ASN A 206 18.38 0.78 2.22
CA ASN A 206 18.50 0.75 0.78
C ASN A 206 19.82 1.40 0.36
N ALA A 207 20.71 0.64 -0.28
CA ALA A 207 21.98 1.14 -0.78
C ALA A 207 21.87 1.91 -2.10
N ASP A 208 20.75 1.76 -2.82
CA ASP A 208 20.48 2.50 -4.05
C ASP A 208 19.91 3.90 -3.76
N ASP A 209 19.57 4.19 -2.50
CA ASP A 209 19.03 5.49 -2.07
C ASP A 209 20.09 6.28 -1.26
N PRO A 210 20.69 7.35 -1.84
CA PRO A 210 21.73 8.11 -1.16
C PRO A 210 21.27 8.76 0.15
N VAL A 211 20.00 9.12 0.29
CA VAL A 211 19.48 9.73 1.52
C VAL A 211 19.38 8.70 2.62
N VAL A 212 18.89 7.50 2.30
CA VAL A 212 18.83 6.38 3.25
C VAL A 212 20.25 5.94 3.62
N LEU A 213 21.08 5.61 2.62
CA LEU A 213 22.44 5.08 2.81
C LEU A 213 23.33 6.01 3.65
N SER A 214 23.21 7.33 3.48
CA SER A 214 23.99 8.34 4.22
C SER A 214 23.44 8.70 5.59
N THR A 215 22.30 8.14 6.01
CA THR A 215 21.73 8.43 7.33
C THR A 215 22.62 7.85 8.44
N PRO A 216 23.03 8.66 9.44
CA PRO A 216 23.89 8.20 10.52
C PRO A 216 23.16 7.19 11.40
N LEU A 217 23.92 6.23 11.94
CA LEU A 217 23.44 5.22 12.89
C LEU A 217 24.12 5.43 14.25
N PRO A 218 23.42 5.22 15.37
CA PRO A 218 24.03 5.18 16.69
C PRO A 218 25.14 4.11 16.81
N GLU A 219 26.06 4.32 17.75
CA GLU A 219 27.11 3.34 18.05
C GLU A 219 26.50 2.00 18.52
N GLY A 220 27.08 0.89 18.06
CA GLY A 220 26.62 -0.46 18.41
C GLY A 220 25.40 -0.95 17.63
N VAL A 221 24.82 -0.15 16.73
CA VAL A 221 23.77 -0.58 15.80
C VAL A 221 24.40 -1.32 14.62
N ARG A 222 23.91 -2.53 14.33
CA ARG A 222 24.33 -3.30 13.15
C ARG A 222 23.76 -2.67 11.89
N ARG A 223 24.62 -2.41 10.90
CA ARG A 223 24.22 -1.97 9.56
C ARG A 223 24.04 -3.19 8.66
N VAL A 224 22.92 -3.26 7.96
CA VAL A 224 22.61 -4.22 6.88
C VAL A 224 22.13 -3.43 5.68
N THR A 225 22.56 -3.79 4.46
CA THR A 225 22.14 -3.12 3.23
C THR A 225 21.41 -4.04 2.27
N PHE A 226 20.54 -3.46 1.44
CA PHE A 226 20.00 -4.14 0.26
C PHE A 226 20.13 -3.27 -1.00
N SER A 227 20.25 -3.90 -2.17
CA SER A 227 20.44 -3.20 -3.45
C SER A 227 19.94 -4.01 -4.65
N ILE A 228 19.42 -3.34 -5.67
CA ILE A 228 19.15 -3.94 -6.98
C ILE A 228 20.16 -3.50 -8.05
N GLU A 229 21.02 -2.52 -7.75
CA GLU A 229 21.95 -1.92 -8.72
C GLU A 229 23.41 -2.28 -8.47
N GLY A 230 23.79 -2.61 -7.22
CA GLY A 230 25.17 -2.79 -6.82
C GLY A 230 25.35 -3.71 -5.61
N GLU A 231 26.54 -3.60 -5.01
CA GLU A 231 26.97 -4.45 -3.90
C GLU A 231 26.26 -4.09 -2.59
N ALA A 232 25.66 -5.09 -1.95
CA ALA A 232 24.99 -4.97 -0.66
C ALA A 232 24.97 -6.34 0.06
N ASP A 233 24.57 -6.37 1.34
CA ASP A 233 24.39 -7.65 2.05
C ASP A 233 23.29 -8.51 1.40
N TYR A 234 22.25 -7.85 0.87
CA TYR A 234 21.15 -8.45 0.13
C TYR A 234 21.06 -7.82 -1.25
N MET A 235 21.32 -8.56 -2.32
CA MET A 235 21.48 -7.96 -3.64
C MET A 235 20.87 -8.74 -4.79
N LEU A 236 20.55 -8.02 -5.86
CA LEU A 236 20.30 -8.60 -7.17
C LEU A 236 21.64 -8.77 -7.90
N ARG A 237 21.98 -10.00 -8.30
CA ARG A 237 23.14 -10.25 -9.18
C ARG A 237 22.82 -11.34 -10.17
N ASN A 238 23.14 -11.11 -11.45
CA ASN A 238 22.95 -12.07 -12.54
C ASN A 238 21.52 -12.66 -12.61
N GLY A 239 20.50 -11.87 -12.26
CA GLY A 239 19.10 -12.31 -12.27
C GLY A 239 18.67 -13.15 -11.06
N SER A 240 19.51 -13.27 -10.02
CA SER A 240 19.19 -13.97 -8.77
C SER A 240 19.26 -13.05 -7.55
N LEU A 241 18.43 -13.36 -6.54
CA LEU A 241 18.47 -12.72 -5.23
C LEU A 241 19.52 -13.42 -4.36
N LEU A 242 20.51 -12.67 -3.91
CA LEU A 242 21.59 -13.12 -3.05
C LEU A 242 21.50 -12.47 -1.68
N GLY A 243 21.88 -13.21 -0.65
CA GLY A 243 21.96 -12.75 0.73
C GLY A 243 23.41 -12.67 1.21
N PRO A 244 23.63 -12.53 2.53
CA PRO A 244 24.96 -12.46 3.10
C PRO A 244 25.83 -13.65 2.68
N CYS A 245 27.12 -13.40 2.44
CA CYS A 245 28.06 -14.41 1.91
C CYS A 245 27.65 -15.01 0.56
N GLU A 246 26.87 -14.29 -0.26
CA GLU A 246 26.42 -14.70 -1.59
C GLU A 246 25.56 -15.96 -1.61
N VAL A 247 24.86 -16.26 -0.51
CA VAL A 247 23.87 -17.34 -0.47
C VAL A 247 22.73 -17.01 -1.43
N GLU A 248 22.55 -17.83 -2.46
CA GLU A 248 21.45 -17.66 -3.41
C GLU A 248 20.13 -18.12 -2.82
N LEU A 249 19.13 -17.22 -2.82
CA LEU A 249 17.76 -17.56 -2.43
C LEU A 249 16.97 -18.13 -3.59
N MET A 250 16.87 -17.38 -4.70
CA MET A 250 16.13 -17.77 -5.91
C MET A 250 16.44 -16.85 -7.11
N PRO A 251 16.17 -17.29 -8.35
CA PRO A 251 16.08 -16.41 -9.51
C PRO A 251 14.91 -15.43 -9.41
N VAL A 252 15.07 -14.19 -9.89
CA VAL A 252 14.01 -13.15 -9.94
C VAL A 252 12.78 -13.62 -10.69
N ALA A 253 12.96 -14.45 -11.73
CA ALA A 253 11.86 -15.02 -12.50
C ALA A 253 10.91 -15.91 -11.68
N SER A 254 11.31 -16.33 -10.48
CA SER A 254 10.47 -17.13 -9.58
C SER A 254 9.62 -16.29 -8.63
N LEU A 255 9.82 -14.97 -8.58
CA LEU A 255 9.02 -14.09 -7.72
C LEU A 255 7.56 -14.04 -8.20
N GLY A 256 6.61 -14.08 -7.27
CA GLY A 256 5.19 -13.87 -7.58
C GLY A 256 4.86 -12.47 -8.10
N ARG A 257 5.81 -11.53 -7.98
CA ARG A 257 5.75 -10.16 -8.51
C ARG A 257 7.02 -9.82 -9.27
N SER A 258 6.85 -9.30 -10.48
CA SER A 258 7.93 -8.84 -11.35
C SER A 258 8.21 -7.34 -11.20
N GLY A 259 9.40 -6.93 -11.65
CA GLY A 259 9.81 -5.53 -11.78
C GLY A 259 10.75 -5.06 -10.65
N PRO A 260 11.49 -3.97 -10.88
CA PRO A 260 12.57 -3.51 -9.99
C PRO A 260 12.09 -3.17 -8.58
N ILE A 261 10.89 -2.56 -8.46
CA ILE A 261 10.28 -2.24 -7.16
C ILE A 261 9.93 -3.52 -6.39
N ALA A 262 9.44 -4.56 -7.08
CA ALA A 262 9.12 -5.83 -6.45
C ALA A 262 10.39 -6.52 -5.94
N VAL A 263 11.46 -6.50 -6.73
CA VAL A 263 12.77 -7.04 -6.33
C VAL A 263 13.34 -6.29 -5.12
N ALA A 264 13.34 -4.95 -5.13
CA ALA A 264 13.82 -4.15 -4.01
C ALA A 264 13.01 -4.42 -2.73
N ASN A 265 11.67 -4.53 -2.84
CA ASN A 265 10.82 -4.88 -1.70
C ASN A 265 11.09 -6.31 -1.20
N ALA A 266 11.35 -7.27 -2.10
CA ALA A 266 11.67 -8.65 -1.75
C ALA A 266 12.99 -8.74 -0.95
N LEU A 267 14.04 -8.05 -1.41
CA LEU A 267 15.32 -7.97 -0.70
C LEU A 267 15.18 -7.29 0.67
N ALA A 268 14.44 -6.17 0.74
CA ALA A 268 14.18 -5.49 2.01
C ALA A 268 13.39 -6.36 3.00
N ALA A 269 12.38 -7.09 2.52
CA ALA A 269 11.58 -7.99 3.35
C ALA A 269 12.40 -9.19 3.82
N TRP A 270 13.19 -9.79 2.92
CA TRP A 270 14.11 -10.88 3.26
C TRP A 270 15.11 -10.44 4.33
N ALA A 271 15.78 -9.30 4.14
CA ALA A 271 16.72 -8.76 5.14
C ALA A 271 16.06 -8.54 6.51
N THR A 272 14.81 -8.05 6.51
CA THR A 272 14.05 -7.83 7.75
C THR A 272 13.67 -9.14 8.44
N ALA A 273 13.25 -10.14 7.67
CA ALA A 273 12.85 -11.45 8.18
C ALA A 273 14.06 -12.29 8.65
N ASP A 274 15.18 -12.25 7.93
CA ASP A 274 16.41 -12.95 8.28
C ASP A 274 16.98 -12.46 9.62
N VAL A 275 17.02 -11.14 9.82
CA VAL A 275 17.43 -10.54 11.11
C VAL A 275 16.51 -10.98 12.27
N ALA A 276 15.27 -11.32 11.98
CA ALA A 276 14.32 -11.86 12.94
C ALA A 276 14.41 -13.39 13.13
N GLY A 277 15.30 -14.07 12.40
CA GLY A 277 15.57 -15.50 12.51
C GLY A 277 14.66 -16.39 11.67
N VAL A 278 14.12 -15.88 10.56
CA VAL A 278 13.27 -16.69 9.66
C VAL A 278 14.12 -17.58 8.75
N GLU A 279 13.77 -18.86 8.68
CA GLU A 279 14.40 -19.85 7.80
C GLU A 279 14.23 -19.52 6.31
N LEU A 280 15.28 -19.76 5.51
CA LEU A 280 15.33 -19.42 4.08
C LEU A 280 14.20 -20.05 3.26
N ASP A 281 13.81 -21.29 3.56
CA ASP A 281 12.73 -21.97 2.84
C ASP A 281 11.38 -21.25 3.00
N ARG A 282 11.14 -20.65 4.18
CA ARG A 282 9.93 -19.87 4.44
C ARG A 282 9.96 -18.55 3.69
N VAL A 283 11.11 -17.86 3.68
CA VAL A 283 11.32 -16.66 2.86
C VAL A 283 11.05 -16.97 1.38
N ARG A 284 11.62 -18.08 0.88
CA ARG A 284 11.44 -18.50 -0.52
C ARG A 284 9.97 -18.75 -0.84
N ALA A 285 9.28 -19.57 -0.05
CA ALA A 285 7.88 -19.89 -0.26
C ALA A 285 7.01 -18.62 -0.28
N THR A 286 7.18 -17.72 0.70
CA THR A 286 6.41 -16.48 0.77
C THR A 286 6.61 -15.59 -0.46
N LEU A 287 7.84 -15.43 -0.95
CA LEU A 287 8.12 -14.57 -2.11
C LEU A 287 7.63 -15.14 -3.44
N VAL A 288 7.55 -16.47 -3.56
CA VAL A 288 6.94 -17.14 -4.71
C VAL A 288 5.41 -16.96 -4.71
N GLU A 289 4.77 -17.13 -3.54
CA GLU A 289 3.31 -17.09 -3.41
C GLU A 289 2.73 -15.66 -3.39
N PHE A 290 3.54 -14.66 -3.02
CA PHE A 290 3.05 -13.30 -2.88
C PHE A 290 2.79 -12.63 -4.23
N THR A 291 1.52 -12.51 -4.61
CA THR A 291 1.07 -11.87 -5.87
C THR A 291 0.68 -10.39 -5.71
N GLY A 292 1.01 -9.77 -4.58
CA GLY A 292 0.70 -8.36 -4.28
C GLY A 292 -0.38 -8.18 -3.22
N LEU A 293 -0.78 -6.94 -2.99
CA LEU A 293 -1.79 -6.56 -2.00
C LEU A 293 -3.11 -6.22 -2.69
N GLU A 294 -4.21 -6.61 -2.08
CA GLU A 294 -5.54 -6.27 -2.57
C GLU A 294 -5.69 -4.75 -2.73
N HIS A 295 -6.18 -4.31 -3.89
CA HIS A 295 -6.34 -2.90 -4.24
C HIS A 295 -5.06 -2.04 -4.31
N ARG A 296 -3.86 -2.63 -4.30
CA ARG A 296 -2.58 -1.96 -4.62
C ARG A 296 -1.92 -2.63 -5.82
N GLN A 297 -2.09 -2.04 -7.01
CA GLN A 297 -1.66 -2.64 -8.27
C GLN A 297 -1.97 -4.15 -8.37
N GLU A 298 -3.16 -4.55 -7.91
CA GLU A 298 -3.62 -5.93 -7.91
C GLU A 298 -3.99 -6.32 -9.34
N GLN A 299 -3.25 -7.25 -9.95
CA GLN A 299 -3.64 -7.80 -11.25
C GLN A 299 -4.89 -8.66 -11.07
N VAL A 300 -5.99 -8.22 -11.66
CA VAL A 300 -7.30 -8.88 -11.56
C VAL A 300 -7.42 -10.01 -12.57
N GLY A 301 -6.79 -9.85 -13.73
CA GLY A 301 -6.71 -10.85 -14.79
C GLY A 301 -6.29 -10.23 -16.13
N GLU A 302 -6.28 -11.05 -17.16
CA GLU A 302 -5.90 -10.66 -18.53
C GLU A 302 -6.98 -11.10 -19.52
N ILE A 303 -7.39 -10.20 -20.42
CA ILE A 303 -8.38 -10.48 -21.47
C ILE A 303 -7.79 -10.02 -22.81
N ASN A 304 -7.64 -10.92 -23.78
CA ASN A 304 -7.14 -10.59 -25.13
C ASN A 304 -5.81 -9.81 -25.13
N GLY A 305 -4.88 -10.18 -24.24
CA GLY A 305 -3.58 -9.50 -24.09
C GLY A 305 -3.62 -8.18 -23.31
N ILE A 306 -4.77 -7.81 -22.72
CA ILE A 306 -4.95 -6.60 -21.91
C ILE A 306 -4.95 -6.99 -20.44
N VAL A 307 -4.02 -6.43 -19.67
CA VAL A 307 -3.93 -6.68 -18.23
C VAL A 307 -4.80 -5.68 -17.46
N TYR A 308 -5.63 -6.16 -16.55
CA TYR A 308 -6.49 -5.31 -15.71
C TYR A 308 -5.91 -5.22 -14.31
N VAL A 309 -5.65 -4.00 -13.85
CA VAL A 309 -4.96 -3.72 -12.59
C VAL A 309 -5.83 -2.84 -11.70
N ASN A 310 -6.13 -3.34 -10.50
CA ASN A 310 -6.85 -2.63 -9.46
C ASN A 310 -5.85 -1.93 -8.51
N ASP A 311 -5.78 -0.60 -8.61
CA ASP A 311 -5.01 0.25 -7.70
C ASP A 311 -5.92 1.25 -6.98
N SER A 312 -7.13 0.83 -6.59
CA SER A 312 -8.15 1.72 -6.00
C SER A 312 -7.68 2.44 -4.73
N LYS A 313 -6.66 1.93 -4.03
CA LYS A 313 -6.03 2.56 -2.86
C LYS A 313 -5.22 3.82 -3.21
N ALA A 314 -4.89 4.06 -4.49
CA ALA A 314 -4.27 5.29 -4.98
C ALA A 314 -5.25 6.49 -4.92
N THR A 315 -5.56 6.94 -3.69
CA THR A 315 -6.52 8.01 -3.41
C THR A 315 -5.91 9.43 -3.40
N THR A 316 -4.69 9.56 -3.90
CA THR A 316 -3.97 10.83 -4.08
C THR A 316 -3.32 10.86 -5.46
N PRO A 317 -3.13 12.04 -6.07
CA PRO A 317 -2.53 12.14 -7.40
C PRO A 317 -1.12 11.55 -7.49
N VAL A 318 -0.30 11.73 -6.44
CA VAL A 318 1.07 11.17 -6.37
C VAL A 318 1.04 9.65 -6.35
N ALA A 319 0.12 9.04 -5.59
CA ALA A 319 -0.01 7.58 -5.56
C ALA A 319 -0.47 7.03 -6.92
N ALA A 320 -1.42 7.70 -7.58
CA ALA A 320 -1.88 7.29 -8.91
C ALA A 320 -0.78 7.46 -9.97
N ALA A 321 0.04 8.51 -9.89
CA ALA A 321 1.20 8.70 -10.76
C ALA A 321 2.21 7.56 -10.62
N ALA A 322 2.53 7.13 -9.40
CA ALA A 322 3.37 5.95 -9.15
C ALA A 322 2.76 4.67 -9.75
N GLY A 323 1.43 4.54 -9.67
CA GLY A 323 0.64 3.51 -10.35
C GLY A 323 0.88 3.48 -11.86
N ILE A 324 0.77 4.64 -12.51
CA ILE A 324 0.95 4.82 -13.96
C ILE A 324 2.39 4.50 -14.39
N MET A 325 3.39 4.94 -13.62
CA MET A 325 4.82 4.75 -13.94
C MET A 325 5.26 3.30 -13.97
N SER A 326 4.47 2.38 -13.40
CA SER A 326 4.80 0.96 -13.34
C SER A 326 4.53 0.21 -14.66
N PHE A 327 3.96 0.89 -15.66
CA PHE A 327 3.60 0.32 -16.95
C PHE A 327 3.98 1.27 -18.09
N ASP A 328 4.19 0.72 -19.28
CA ASP A 328 4.58 1.51 -20.45
C ASP A 328 3.38 2.10 -21.20
N HIS A 329 2.26 1.39 -21.23
CA HIS A 329 1.03 1.81 -21.91
C HIS A 329 -0.21 1.58 -21.05
N VAL A 330 -0.84 2.67 -20.61
CA VAL A 330 -1.95 2.65 -19.65
C VAL A 330 -3.23 3.24 -20.23
N ILE A 331 -4.34 2.54 -20.06
CA ILE A 331 -5.69 3.09 -20.09
C ILE A 331 -6.10 3.36 -18.65
N LEU A 332 -6.13 4.63 -18.26
CA LEU A 332 -6.30 5.04 -16.87
C LEU A 332 -7.78 5.29 -16.56
N ILE A 333 -8.30 4.66 -15.52
CA ILE A 333 -9.59 5.03 -14.91
C ILE A 333 -9.28 5.91 -13.69
N ALA A 334 -9.62 7.20 -13.77
CA ALA A 334 -9.24 8.20 -12.77
C ALA A 334 -10.40 9.11 -12.35
N GLY A 335 -10.42 9.49 -11.08
CA GLY A 335 -11.40 10.39 -10.49
C GLY A 335 -12.13 9.82 -9.26
N GLY A 336 -13.07 10.59 -8.74
CA GLY A 336 -13.74 10.36 -7.45
C GLY A 336 -14.06 11.67 -6.76
N ARG A 337 -14.06 11.68 -5.42
CA ARG A 337 -14.18 12.89 -4.62
C ARG A 337 -12.82 13.58 -4.45
N GLY A 338 -12.71 14.79 -5.01
CA GLY A 338 -11.51 15.61 -4.92
C GLY A 338 -11.19 16.01 -3.48
N LYS A 339 -9.89 16.11 -3.15
CA LYS A 339 -9.38 16.60 -1.86
C LYS A 339 -8.83 18.02 -1.94
N GLY A 340 -9.10 18.75 -3.03
CA GLY A 340 -8.46 20.04 -3.32
C GLY A 340 -6.96 19.93 -3.67
N LEU A 341 -6.50 18.72 -4.02
CA LEU A 341 -5.12 18.45 -4.44
C LEU A 341 -5.01 18.57 -5.96
N SER A 342 -3.88 19.11 -6.43
CA SER A 342 -3.59 19.18 -7.87
C SER A 342 -3.35 17.80 -8.48
N PHE A 343 -4.00 17.51 -9.61
CA PHE A 343 -3.79 16.28 -10.38
C PHE A 343 -2.55 16.30 -11.29
N GLU A 344 -1.80 17.41 -11.32
CA GLU A 344 -0.56 17.57 -12.11
C GLU A 344 0.44 16.41 -12.01
N PRO A 345 0.70 15.79 -10.83
CA PRO A 345 1.60 14.64 -10.75
C PRO A 345 1.22 13.49 -11.67
N MET A 346 -0.08 13.30 -11.94
CA MET A 346 -0.56 12.27 -12.87
C MET A 346 -0.33 12.66 -14.33
N ALA A 347 -0.49 13.95 -14.67
CA ALA A 347 -0.26 14.48 -16.01
C ALA A 347 1.25 14.58 -16.36
N ALA A 348 2.11 14.73 -15.36
CA ALA A 348 3.57 14.68 -15.53
C ALA A 348 4.07 13.36 -16.13
N VAL A 349 3.29 12.27 -16.00
CA VAL A 349 3.57 10.95 -16.58
C VAL A 349 2.61 10.58 -17.71
N ALA A 350 1.96 11.58 -18.32
CA ALA A 350 0.98 11.42 -19.39
C ALA A 350 1.53 10.70 -20.63
N ASN A 351 2.85 10.72 -20.86
CA ASN A 351 3.49 10.00 -21.96
C ASN A 351 3.30 8.47 -21.89
N ARG A 352 2.94 7.93 -20.72
CA ARG A 352 2.60 6.52 -20.49
C ARG A 352 1.10 6.22 -20.63
N VAL A 353 0.27 7.25 -20.75
CA VAL A 353 -1.19 7.14 -20.73
C VAL A 353 -1.75 7.26 -22.15
N ARG A 354 -2.32 6.18 -22.67
CA ARG A 354 -2.95 6.14 -23.99
C ARG A 354 -4.33 6.79 -23.99
N CYS A 355 -5.09 6.61 -22.91
CA CYS A 355 -6.41 7.22 -22.74
C CYS A 355 -6.76 7.33 -21.25
N VAL A 356 -7.55 8.34 -20.88
CA VAL A 356 -8.17 8.46 -19.57
C VAL A 356 -9.68 8.26 -19.66
N VAL A 357 -10.23 7.43 -18.79
CA VAL A 357 -11.65 7.33 -18.51
C VAL A 357 -11.90 8.03 -17.17
N ALA A 358 -12.36 9.27 -17.23
CA ALA A 358 -12.56 10.10 -16.05
C ALA A 358 -13.92 9.79 -15.40
N ILE A 359 -13.93 9.65 -14.07
CA ILE A 359 -15.07 9.23 -13.26
C ILE A 359 -15.30 10.15 -12.05
N GLY A 360 -16.50 10.10 -11.46
CA GLY A 360 -16.78 10.77 -10.19
C GLY A 360 -16.84 12.29 -10.23
N GLU A 361 -16.95 12.91 -9.06
CA GLU A 361 -17.11 14.37 -8.88
C GLU A 361 -15.98 15.18 -9.52
N CYS A 362 -14.72 14.77 -9.33
CA CYS A 362 -13.56 15.43 -9.93
C CYS A 362 -13.23 14.95 -11.35
N GLY A 363 -14.07 14.09 -11.96
CA GLY A 363 -13.90 13.60 -13.32
C GLY A 363 -13.73 14.72 -14.37
N PRO A 364 -14.52 15.80 -14.34
CA PRO A 364 -14.35 16.94 -15.25
C PRO A 364 -12.99 17.65 -15.11
N GLU A 365 -12.47 17.77 -13.90
CA GLU A 365 -11.16 18.39 -13.62
C GLU A 365 -10.03 17.51 -14.17
N VAL A 366 -10.05 16.21 -13.87
CA VAL A 366 -9.12 15.21 -14.42
C VAL A 366 -9.18 15.24 -15.95
N ALA A 367 -10.38 15.30 -16.52
CA ALA A 367 -10.56 15.33 -17.97
C ALA A 367 -9.98 16.60 -18.62
N ALA A 368 -10.17 17.76 -18.00
CA ALA A 368 -9.61 19.02 -18.49
C ALA A 368 -8.07 18.98 -18.49
N LEU A 369 -7.48 18.49 -17.40
CA LEU A 369 -6.02 18.36 -17.27
C LEU A 369 -5.42 17.42 -18.31
N PHE A 370 -5.94 16.20 -18.46
CA PHE A 370 -5.35 15.26 -19.42
C PHE A 370 -5.55 15.70 -20.88
N ARG A 371 -6.63 16.43 -21.20
CA ARG A 371 -6.81 17.06 -22.51
C ARG A 371 -5.76 18.13 -22.79
N SER A 372 -5.36 18.95 -21.81
CA SER A 372 -4.30 19.96 -22.02
C SER A 372 -2.93 19.32 -22.27
N HIS A 373 -2.75 18.06 -21.85
CA HIS A 373 -1.58 17.22 -22.15
C HIS A 373 -1.73 16.36 -23.41
N ASN A 374 -2.73 16.62 -24.27
CA ASN A 374 -3.01 15.88 -25.51
C ASN A 374 -3.30 14.38 -25.31
N VAL A 375 -3.81 13.98 -24.14
CA VAL A 375 -4.25 12.61 -23.90
C VAL A 375 -5.76 12.50 -24.21
N PRO A 376 -6.20 11.51 -25.01
CA PRO A 376 -7.62 11.26 -25.22
C PRO A 376 -8.37 10.98 -23.92
N VAL A 377 -9.55 11.59 -23.74
CA VAL A 377 -10.37 11.42 -22.53
C VAL A 377 -11.81 11.05 -22.85
N LYS A 378 -12.34 10.06 -22.12
CA LYS A 378 -13.76 9.71 -22.03
C LYS A 378 -14.30 10.04 -20.64
N LEU A 379 -15.58 10.34 -20.54
CA LEU A 379 -16.28 10.46 -19.26
C LEU A 379 -17.15 9.22 -19.06
N ALA A 380 -17.19 8.70 -17.83
CA ALA A 380 -18.09 7.62 -17.45
C ALA A 380 -18.86 8.00 -16.19
N ASN A 381 -20.11 7.56 -16.11
CA ASN A 381 -21.05 7.84 -15.01
C ASN A 381 -21.20 6.66 -14.05
N SER A 382 -20.52 5.54 -14.32
CA SER A 382 -20.47 4.36 -13.45
C SER A 382 -19.18 3.58 -13.69
N MET A 383 -18.78 2.73 -12.75
CA MET A 383 -17.63 1.83 -12.95
C MET A 383 -17.86 0.82 -14.08
N ARG A 384 -19.10 0.34 -14.26
CA ARG A 384 -19.46 -0.55 -15.37
C ARG A 384 -19.19 0.11 -16.73
N GLU A 385 -19.64 1.35 -16.89
CA GLU A 385 -19.36 2.15 -18.08
C GLU A 385 -17.86 2.43 -18.21
N ALA A 386 -17.17 2.75 -17.11
CA ALA A 386 -15.75 3.04 -17.13
C ALA A 386 -14.91 1.84 -17.60
N VAL A 387 -15.18 0.64 -17.08
CA VAL A 387 -14.52 -0.61 -17.49
C VAL A 387 -14.83 -0.93 -18.95
N ALA A 388 -16.06 -0.70 -19.41
CA ALA A 388 -16.44 -0.93 -20.81
C ALA A 388 -15.70 0.01 -21.76
N LEU A 389 -15.67 1.31 -21.46
CA LEU A 389 -14.94 2.31 -22.24
C LEU A 389 -13.43 2.05 -22.24
N ALA A 390 -12.85 1.75 -21.08
CA ALA A 390 -11.42 1.44 -20.97
C ALA A 390 -11.05 0.21 -21.80
N SER A 391 -11.88 -0.84 -21.74
CA SER A 391 -11.67 -2.04 -22.54
C SER A 391 -11.80 -1.81 -24.05
N ALA A 392 -12.62 -0.85 -24.49
CA ALA A 392 -12.80 -0.54 -25.91
C ALA A 392 -11.63 0.26 -26.51
N GLU A 393 -10.94 1.05 -25.68
CA GLU A 393 -9.78 1.85 -26.07
C GLU A 393 -8.46 1.07 -25.95
N ALA A 394 -8.43 0.04 -25.09
CA ALA A 394 -7.27 -0.82 -24.86
C ALA A 394 -6.95 -1.74 -26.06
N ARG A 395 -5.67 -2.04 -26.24
CA ARG A 395 -5.15 -3.02 -27.22
C ARG A 395 -4.29 -4.06 -26.50
N SER A 396 -4.03 -5.19 -27.16
CA SER A 396 -3.08 -6.18 -26.66
C SER A 396 -1.74 -5.53 -26.29
N GLY A 397 -1.24 -5.80 -25.08
CA GLY A 397 -0.05 -5.18 -24.49
C GLY A 397 -0.32 -3.92 -23.65
N ASP A 398 -1.53 -3.35 -23.69
CA ASP A 398 -1.92 -2.25 -22.81
C ASP A 398 -2.37 -2.76 -21.42
N VAL A 399 -2.33 -1.86 -20.44
CA VAL A 399 -2.84 -2.07 -19.08
C VAL A 399 -4.04 -1.19 -18.80
N VAL A 400 -5.18 -1.77 -18.40
CA VAL A 400 -6.30 -1.01 -17.84
C VAL A 400 -6.09 -0.85 -16.33
N LEU A 401 -5.79 0.37 -15.90
CA LEU A 401 -5.44 0.70 -14.51
C LEU A 401 -6.56 1.49 -13.84
N LEU A 402 -7.15 0.94 -12.78
CA LEU A 402 -7.93 1.75 -11.82
C LEU A 402 -6.97 2.50 -10.89
N GLY A 403 -6.58 3.71 -11.28
CA GLY A 403 -5.67 4.60 -10.54
C GLY A 403 -6.36 5.94 -10.24
N PRO A 404 -7.27 5.99 -9.25
CA PRO A 404 -8.27 7.05 -9.14
C PRO A 404 -7.69 8.45 -8.86
N GLY A 405 -6.57 8.56 -8.15
CA GLY A 405 -5.99 9.85 -7.76
C GLY A 405 -6.83 10.65 -6.74
N ALA A 406 -8.00 10.12 -6.36
CA ALA A 406 -9.02 10.80 -5.57
C ALA A 406 -9.69 9.85 -4.56
N ALA A 407 -10.36 10.42 -3.56
CA ALA A 407 -11.15 9.65 -2.60
C ALA A 407 -12.34 8.98 -3.30
N SER A 408 -12.92 7.94 -2.68
CA SER A 408 -14.01 7.16 -3.27
C SER A 408 -15.40 7.58 -2.80
N PHE A 409 -15.48 8.55 -1.87
CA PHE A 409 -16.69 8.83 -1.07
C PHE A 409 -17.85 9.49 -1.82
N ASP A 410 -17.69 9.74 -3.11
CA ASP A 410 -18.76 10.19 -4.01
C ASP A 410 -19.64 9.02 -4.47
N TRP A 411 -19.04 7.93 -4.95
CA TRP A 411 -19.77 6.75 -5.43
C TRP A 411 -19.77 5.58 -4.45
N TYR A 412 -18.81 5.53 -3.52
CA TYR A 412 -18.55 4.36 -2.69
C TYR A 412 -18.26 4.69 -1.22
N ARG A 413 -18.64 3.78 -0.34
CA ARG A 413 -18.35 3.86 1.10
C ARG A 413 -16.85 3.75 1.45
N SER A 414 -16.02 3.19 0.57
CA SER A 414 -14.57 3.07 0.77
C SER A 414 -13.84 2.77 -0.53
N TYR A 415 -12.51 2.94 -0.54
CA TYR A 415 -11.69 2.57 -1.69
C TYR A 415 -11.73 1.05 -1.96
N ALA A 416 -11.91 0.24 -0.91
CA ALA A 416 -12.05 -1.21 -1.03
C ALA A 416 -13.37 -1.59 -1.73
N HIS A 417 -14.46 -0.87 -1.43
CA HIS A 417 -15.73 -1.05 -2.12
C HIS A 417 -15.60 -0.68 -3.62
N ARG A 418 -14.97 0.46 -3.94
CA ARG A 418 -14.67 0.85 -5.34
C ARG A 418 -13.82 -0.18 -6.08
N GLY A 419 -12.78 -0.69 -5.44
CA GLY A 419 -11.90 -1.69 -6.03
C GLY A 419 -12.60 -3.04 -6.23
N SER A 420 -13.47 -3.43 -5.30
CA SER A 420 -14.26 -4.67 -5.41
C SER A 420 -15.25 -4.62 -6.57
N ASP A 421 -15.90 -3.47 -6.80
CA ASP A 421 -16.80 -3.26 -7.94
C ASP A 421 -16.05 -3.40 -9.28
N PHE A 422 -14.90 -2.73 -9.41
CA PHE A 422 -14.02 -2.89 -10.57
C PHE A 422 -13.62 -4.36 -10.80
N LYS A 423 -13.23 -5.08 -9.74
CA LYS A 423 -12.87 -6.50 -9.85
C LYS A 423 -14.03 -7.38 -10.29
N ALA A 424 -15.21 -7.16 -9.74
CA ALA A 424 -16.40 -7.91 -10.13
C ALA A 424 -16.69 -7.75 -11.63
N LEU A 425 -16.62 -6.51 -12.12
CA LEU A 425 -16.85 -6.19 -13.54
C LEU A 425 -15.79 -6.79 -14.47
N VAL A 426 -14.51 -6.78 -14.06
CA VAL A 426 -13.44 -7.44 -14.83
C VAL A 426 -13.64 -8.96 -14.85
N ARG A 427 -14.02 -9.58 -13.72
CA ARG A 427 -14.31 -11.02 -13.63
C ARG A 427 -15.52 -11.43 -14.47
N GLU A 428 -16.56 -10.59 -14.53
CA GLU A 428 -17.71 -10.77 -15.42
C GLU A 428 -17.26 -10.82 -16.89
N ARG A 429 -16.35 -9.92 -17.30
CA ARG A 429 -15.79 -9.90 -18.66
C ARG A 429 -14.89 -11.12 -18.94
N LEU A 430 -14.08 -11.56 -17.99
CA LEU A 430 -13.27 -12.79 -18.10
C LEU A 430 -14.16 -14.02 -18.35
N ALA A 431 -15.26 -14.15 -17.60
CA ALA A 431 -16.21 -15.24 -17.78
C ALA A 431 -16.89 -15.18 -19.16
N GLY A 432 -17.28 -13.99 -19.62
CA GLY A 432 -17.85 -13.78 -20.95
C GLY A 432 -16.88 -14.12 -22.08
N ALA A 433 -15.60 -13.75 -21.97
CA ALA A 433 -14.58 -14.08 -22.96
C ALA A 433 -14.33 -15.60 -23.04
N ALA A 434 -14.25 -16.28 -21.89
CA ALA A 434 -14.08 -17.74 -21.85
C ALA A 434 -15.27 -18.50 -22.49
N HIS A 435 -16.48 -17.94 -22.43
CA HIS A 435 -17.66 -18.52 -23.09
C HIS A 435 -17.59 -18.37 -24.61
N GLN A 436 -17.19 -17.20 -25.12
CA GLN A 436 -17.03 -16.94 -26.55
C GLN A 436 -15.93 -17.80 -27.19
N THR A 437 -14.84 -18.08 -26.48
CA THR A 437 -13.79 -19.00 -26.97
C THR A 437 -14.30 -20.45 -27.08
N ARG A 438 -15.18 -20.89 -26.16
CA ARG A 438 -15.76 -22.24 -26.19
C ARG A 438 -16.78 -22.40 -27.32
N GLU A 439 -17.69 -21.44 -27.50
CA GLU A 439 -18.68 -21.47 -28.58
C GLU A 439 -18.01 -21.35 -29.98
N GLY A 440 -16.98 -20.52 -30.11
CA GLY A 440 -16.20 -20.42 -31.35
C GLY A 440 -15.38 -21.67 -31.68
N SER A 441 -15.02 -22.50 -30.69
CA SER A 441 -14.32 -23.78 -30.92
C SER A 441 -15.25 -24.90 -31.38
N THR A 442 -16.53 -24.84 -31.04
CA THR A 442 -17.54 -25.81 -31.50
C THR A 442 -17.95 -25.59 -32.96
N ASP A 443 -17.86 -24.37 -33.48
CA ASP A 443 -18.19 -24.06 -34.89
C ASP A 443 -17.06 -24.37 -35.88
N VAL A 444 -15.81 -24.54 -35.43
CA VAL A 444 -14.70 -24.96 -36.31
C VAL A 444 -14.67 -26.48 -36.50
N SER A 445 -15.23 -27.24 -35.55
CA SER A 445 -15.37 -28.70 -35.65
C SER A 445 -16.47 -29.13 -36.62
N SER A 446 -17.51 -28.31 -36.83
CA SER A 446 -18.58 -28.60 -37.81
C SER A 446 -18.25 -28.17 -39.24
N ALA A 447 -17.20 -27.37 -39.45
CA ALA A 447 -16.76 -26.92 -40.77
C ALA A 447 -15.70 -27.83 -41.43
N GLN A 448 -15.05 -28.73 -40.69
CA GLN A 448 -14.07 -29.68 -41.25
C GLN A 448 -14.67 -31.02 -41.71
N ASP A 449 -15.95 -31.30 -41.41
CA ASP A 449 -16.64 -32.53 -41.85
C ASP A 449 -17.35 -32.39 -43.20
N HIS A 450 -17.35 -31.21 -43.83
CA HIS A 450 -18.01 -30.99 -45.14
C HIS A 450 -17.09 -30.90 -46.37
N GLU A 451 -15.77 -31.03 -46.23
CA GLU A 451 -14.84 -31.05 -47.37
C GLU A 451 -14.22 -32.42 -47.70
N SER A 452 -14.68 -33.51 -47.07
CA SER A 452 -14.18 -34.87 -47.37
C SER A 452 -15.11 -35.76 -48.21
N ASP A 453 -16.30 -35.28 -48.62
CA ASP A 453 -17.30 -36.13 -49.29
C ASP A 453 -17.48 -35.91 -50.81
N THR A 454 -16.74 -34.99 -51.43
CA THR A 454 -16.78 -34.80 -52.91
C THR A 454 -15.70 -35.57 -53.67
N GLY A 455 -14.80 -36.29 -52.97
CA GLY A 455 -13.72 -37.08 -53.59
C GLY A 455 -14.00 -38.59 -53.75
N ARG A 456 -15.10 -39.12 -53.19
CA ARG A 456 -15.33 -40.57 -53.10
C ARG A 456 -16.32 -41.15 -54.12
N GLU A 457 -17.08 -40.32 -54.85
CA GLU A 457 -18.04 -40.80 -55.85
C GLU A 457 -17.50 -41.00 -57.28
N GLN A 458 -16.26 -40.59 -57.59
CA GLN A 458 -15.68 -40.81 -58.93
C GLN A 458 -14.82 -42.08 -59.08
N ARG A 459 -14.65 -42.91 -58.03
CA ARG A 459 -13.88 -44.17 -58.10
C ARG A 459 -14.71 -45.46 -58.10
N SER A 460 -16.04 -45.40 -58.03
CA SER A 460 -16.90 -46.60 -58.06
C SER A 460 -17.53 -46.91 -59.43
N ARG A 461 -17.38 -46.05 -60.45
CA ARG A 461 -17.95 -46.26 -61.81
C ARG A 461 -17.00 -46.82 -62.88
N ARG A 462 -15.75 -47.18 -62.56
CA ARG A 462 -14.79 -47.80 -63.52
C ARG A 462 -14.46 -49.28 -63.26
N ARG A 463 -15.36 -50.03 -62.62
CA ARG A 463 -15.19 -51.49 -62.39
C ARG A 463 -16.39 -52.36 -62.83
N ARG A 464 -17.17 -51.91 -63.80
CA ARG A 464 -18.23 -52.70 -64.45
C ARG A 464 -18.35 -52.41 -65.96
N GLU A 465 -17.25 -52.42 -66.69
CA GLU A 465 -17.24 -52.74 -68.13
C GLU A 465 -15.94 -53.49 -68.41
N GLY A 466 -16.08 -54.80 -68.59
CA GLY A 466 -15.00 -55.78 -68.61
C GLY A 466 -15.56 -57.19 -68.72
N GLN A 467 -16.57 -57.34 -69.58
CA GLN A 467 -16.94 -58.55 -70.32
C GLN A 467 -17.78 -58.13 -71.52
#